data_AF-A0AAP3AM74-F1
#
_entry.id   AF-A0AAP3AM74-F1
#
_cell.length_a   1.000
_cell.length_b   1.000
_cell.length_c   1.000
_cell.angle_alpha   90.00
_cell.angle_beta   90.00
_cell.angle_gamma   90.00
#
_symmetry.space_group_name_H-M   'P 1'
#
loop_
_entity.id
_entity.type
_entity.pdbx_description
1 polymer ?
#
loop_
_entity_poly.entity_id
_entity_poly.type
_entity_poly.pdbx_seq_one_letter_code
_entity_poly.pdbx_strand_id
1 'polypeptide(L)'
;MDTDQTTICTSQNVHIGQEVVIVDRIQLGHCISYADGTVTAIDPSRGTYSVAHNGMRGRTVYTLSDQWHGDGGPYCMPAAEVYGD
;
A
#
# COMPACT_ATOMS: atom_id res chain seq x y z
N MET A 1 -15.26 18.07 3.97
CA MET A 1 -13.94 17.49 3.69
C MET A 1 -14.12 16.00 3.85
N ASP A 2 -14.08 15.26 2.75
CA ASP A 2 -14.13 13.80 2.78
C ASP A 2 -12.89 13.32 3.53
N THR A 3 -13.07 12.84 4.75
CA THR A 3 -11.98 12.30 5.58
C THR A 3 -11.51 10.94 5.11
N ASP A 4 -12.20 10.35 4.14
CA ASP A 4 -11.97 8.98 3.65
C ASP A 4 -11.11 8.94 2.37
N GLN A 5 -10.67 10.08 1.85
CA GLN A 5 -9.88 10.16 0.63
C GLN A 5 -8.83 11.28 0.71
N THR A 6 -7.56 10.97 0.42
CA THR A 6 -6.52 11.99 0.28
C THR A 6 -5.63 11.71 -0.93
N THR A 7 -5.14 12.78 -1.58
CA THR A 7 -4.29 12.70 -2.79
C THR A 7 -2.84 12.67 -2.41
N ILE A 8 -2.18 11.61 -2.85
CA ILE A 8 -0.92 11.21 -2.27
C ILE A 8 -0.10 10.54 -3.36
N CYS A 9 0.91 11.28 -3.85
CA CYS A 9 1.90 10.91 -4.87
C CYS A 9 1.82 9.53 -5.55
N THR A 10 1.76 9.60 -6.89
CA THR A 10 1.51 8.56 -7.91
C THR A 10 0.03 8.23 -8.10
N SER A 11 -0.51 8.73 -9.22
CA SER A 11 -1.80 8.54 -9.93
C SER A 11 -3.11 8.16 -9.23
N GLN A 12 -3.15 7.67 -7.99
CA GLN A 12 -4.40 7.24 -7.34
C GLN A 12 -4.47 7.72 -5.88
N ASN A 13 -5.64 8.23 -5.51
CA ASN A 13 -5.95 8.54 -4.12
C ASN A 13 -6.09 7.22 -3.35
N VAL A 14 -5.45 7.08 -2.21
CA VAL A 14 -5.73 5.96 -1.30
C VAL A 14 -7.00 6.29 -0.51
N HIS A 15 -7.92 5.32 -0.42
CA HIS A 15 -9.14 5.43 0.39
C HIS A 15 -9.32 4.21 1.31
N ILE A 16 -10.03 4.40 2.42
CA ILE A 16 -10.34 3.29 3.33
C ILE A 16 -11.22 2.26 2.59
N GLY A 17 -10.90 0.98 2.74
CA GLY A 17 -11.54 -0.12 2.02
C GLY A 17 -10.89 -0.46 0.68
N GLN A 18 -9.92 0.33 0.21
CA GLN A 18 -9.19 0.04 -1.01
C GLN A 18 -8.37 -1.25 -0.87
N GLU A 19 -8.48 -2.12 -1.87
CA GLU A 19 -7.62 -3.29 -2.02
C GLU A 19 -6.25 -2.88 -2.56
N VAL A 20 -5.21 -3.39 -1.91
CA VAL A 20 -3.82 -3.12 -2.25
C VAL A 20 -3.02 -4.41 -2.29
N VAL A 21 -1.97 -4.41 -3.09
CA VAL A 21 -0.98 -5.47 -3.13
C VAL A 21 0.29 -4.95 -2.49
N ILE A 22 0.76 -5.68 -1.49
CA ILE A 22 2.01 -5.44 -0.78
C ILE A 22 3.09 -6.26 -1.48
N VAL A 23 4.10 -5.57 -1.96
CA VAL A 23 5.21 -6.14 -2.70
C VAL A 23 6.46 -6.07 -1.84
N ASP A 24 6.91 -7.23 -1.36
CA ASP A 24 8.19 -7.33 -0.65
C ASP A 24 9.31 -7.64 -1.65
N ARG A 25 10.32 -6.76 -1.72
CA ARG A 25 11.51 -6.94 -2.55
C ARG A 25 12.70 -7.20 -1.66
N ILE A 26 13.21 -8.43 -1.69
CA ILE A 26 14.50 -8.72 -1.05
C ILE A 26 15.60 -8.45 -2.08
N GLN A 27 16.34 -7.37 -1.89
CA GLN A 27 17.57 -7.10 -2.65
C GLN A 27 18.56 -8.24 -2.40
N LEU A 28 19.17 -8.77 -3.48
CA LEU A 28 20.06 -9.95 -3.58
C LEU A 28 19.46 -11.21 -4.26
N GLY A 29 18.51 -11.08 -5.18
CA GLY A 29 18.26 -12.13 -6.20
C GLY A 29 16.82 -12.59 -6.44
N HIS A 30 15.88 -11.66 -6.59
CA HIS A 30 14.55 -11.91 -7.18
C HIS A 30 13.61 -12.84 -6.38
N CYS A 31 13.42 -12.57 -5.08
CA CYS A 31 12.16 -12.97 -4.44
C CYS A 31 11.28 -11.73 -4.34
N ILE A 32 10.28 -11.66 -5.23
CA ILE A 32 9.15 -10.75 -5.10
C ILE A 32 8.00 -11.57 -4.50
N SER A 33 7.59 -11.21 -3.29
CA SER A 33 6.41 -11.79 -2.66
C SER A 33 5.27 -10.78 -2.69
N TYR A 34 4.10 -11.24 -3.11
CA TYR A 34 2.89 -10.44 -3.17
C TYR A 34 1.94 -10.90 -2.06
N ALA A 35 1.40 -9.96 -1.30
CA ALA A 35 0.32 -10.21 -0.35
C ALA A 35 -0.78 -9.19 -0.53
N ASP A 36 -2.02 -9.65 -0.62
CA ASP A 36 -3.16 -8.75 -0.68
C ASP A 36 -3.43 -8.14 0.69
N GLY A 37 -3.98 -6.95 0.69
CA GLY A 37 -4.44 -6.28 1.89
C GLY A 37 -5.51 -5.24 1.61
N THR A 38 -6.10 -4.74 2.66
CA THR A 38 -7.12 -3.68 2.60
C THR A 38 -6.71 -2.51 3.46
N VAL A 39 -6.85 -1.31 2.93
CA VAL A 39 -6.62 -0.07 3.68
C VAL A 39 -7.68 0.06 4.77
N THR A 40 -7.26 0.24 6.02
CA THR A 40 -8.16 0.28 7.19
C THR A 40 -8.16 1.61 7.92
N ALA A 41 -7.14 2.45 7.70
CA ALA A 41 -7.06 3.78 8.28
C ALA A 41 -6.11 4.66 7.46
N ILE A 42 -6.37 5.96 7.45
CA ILE A 42 -5.52 6.97 6.80
C ILE A 42 -5.27 8.10 7.81
N ASP A 43 -4.01 8.49 7.97
CA ASP A 43 -3.60 9.65 8.74
C ASP A 43 -2.97 10.70 7.80
N PRO A 44 -3.76 11.66 7.31
CA PRO A 44 -3.28 12.69 6.40
C PRO A 44 -2.30 13.66 7.06
N SER A 45 -2.35 13.83 8.39
CA SER A 45 -1.44 14.73 9.11
C SER A 45 -0.02 14.20 9.17
N ARG A 46 0.13 12.87 9.13
CA ARG A 46 1.41 12.16 9.15
C ARG A 46 1.84 11.67 7.78
N GLY A 47 0.94 11.75 6.80
CA GLY A 47 1.16 11.18 5.50
C GLY A 47 1.33 9.65 5.56
N THR A 48 0.48 8.97 6.32
CA THR A 48 0.53 7.51 6.47
C THR A 48 -0.84 6.85 6.34
N TYR A 49 -0.84 5.54 6.13
CA TYR A 49 -2.05 4.72 6.11
C TYR A 49 -1.75 3.33 6.65
N SER A 50 -2.78 2.63 7.13
CA SER A 50 -2.67 1.29 7.70
C SER A 50 -3.34 0.27 6.80
N VAL A 51 -2.66 -0.84 6.54
CA VAL A 51 -3.16 -1.95 5.74
C VAL A 51 -3.31 -3.18 6.61
N ALA A 52 -4.47 -3.83 6.54
CA ALA A 52 -4.68 -5.16 7.09
C ALA A 52 -4.33 -6.20 6.01
N HIS A 53 -3.48 -7.16 6.35
CA HIS A 53 -3.04 -8.19 5.41
C HIS A 53 -4.07 -9.32 5.31
N ASN A 54 -4.40 -9.73 4.09
CA ASN A 54 -5.19 -10.93 3.87
C ASN A 54 -4.33 -12.17 4.19
N GLY A 55 -4.76 -12.97 5.18
CA GLY A 55 -4.08 -14.21 5.57
C GLY A 55 -2.95 -14.06 6.59
N MET A 56 -2.59 -12.85 7.03
CA MET A 56 -1.65 -12.62 8.14
C MET A 56 -2.33 -11.86 9.29
N ARG A 57 -2.08 -12.28 10.54
CA ARG A 57 -2.54 -11.51 11.70
C ARG A 57 -1.65 -10.28 11.87
N GLY A 58 -2.16 -9.09 11.55
CA GLY A 58 -1.46 -7.85 11.80
C GLY A 58 -1.96 -6.69 10.95
N ARG A 59 -1.50 -5.49 11.29
CA ARG A 59 -1.62 -4.29 10.46
C ARG A 59 -0.22 -3.72 10.26
N THR A 60 0.07 -3.31 9.04
CA THR A 60 1.32 -2.61 8.73
C THR A 60 0.99 -1.17 8.39
N VAL A 61 1.78 -0.25 8.93
CA VAL A 61 1.66 1.18 8.63
C VAL A 61 2.63 1.49 7.51
N TYR A 62 2.09 2.00 6.42
CA TYR A 62 2.86 2.45 5.27
C TYR A 62 2.88 3.97 5.25
N THR A 63 4.00 4.52 4.83
CA THR A 63 4.02 5.90 4.37
C THR A 63 3.46 5.96 2.97
N LEU A 64 2.96 7.13 2.69
CA LEU A 64 2.40 7.50 1.42
C LEU A 64 3.41 7.56 0.26
N SER A 65 4.68 7.71 0.61
CA SER A 65 5.83 7.57 -0.28
C SER A 65 6.13 6.10 -0.58
N ASP A 66 5.78 5.17 0.31
CA ASP A 66 5.95 3.74 0.08
C ASP A 66 5.00 3.19 -1.00
N GLN A 67 4.24 4.06 -1.69
CA GLN A 67 3.63 3.77 -2.97
C GLN A 67 4.67 3.89 -4.07
N TRP A 68 5.15 2.75 -4.53
CA TRP A 68 6.12 2.61 -5.63
C TRP A 68 7.41 3.43 -5.46
N HIS A 69 8.40 2.87 -4.76
CA HIS A 69 9.76 3.40 -4.80
C HIS A 69 10.77 2.36 -5.25
N GLY A 70 11.58 2.70 -6.26
CA GLY A 70 12.68 1.86 -6.76
C GLY A 70 13.87 1.78 -5.79
N ASP A 71 13.66 2.07 -4.51
CA ASP A 71 14.66 2.02 -3.44
C ASP A 71 14.96 0.59 -2.96
N GLY A 72 14.14 -0.37 -3.40
CA GLY A 72 14.30 -1.80 -3.10
C GLY A 72 13.64 -2.24 -1.80
N GLY A 73 12.95 -1.35 -1.09
CA GLY A 73 12.15 -1.71 0.09
C GLY A 73 10.80 -2.36 -0.27
N PRO A 74 10.11 -2.94 0.72
CA PRO A 74 8.73 -3.36 0.57
C PRO A 74 7.84 -2.13 0.35
N TYR A 75 6.89 -2.25 -0.56
CA TYR A 75 6.05 -1.14 -1.00
C TYR A 75 4.65 -1.66 -1.32
N CYS A 76 3.68 -0.78 -1.41
CA CYS A 76 2.28 -1.15 -1.65
C CYS A 76 1.70 -0.39 -2.83
N MET A 77 0.85 -1.05 -3.60
CA MET A 77 0.23 -0.50 -4.81
C MET A 77 -1.25 -0.89 -4.89
N PRO A 78 -2.10 -0.12 -5.59
CA PRO A 78 -3.49 -0.51 -5.81
C PRO A 78 -3.57 -1.89 -6.49
N ALA A 79 -4.47 -2.76 -6.01
CA ALA A 79 -4.59 -4.12 -6.56
C ALA A 79 -4.96 -4.12 -8.06
N ALA A 80 -5.77 -3.15 -8.49
CA ALA A 80 -6.10 -2.94 -9.90
C ALA A 80 -4.88 -2.69 -10.80
N GLU A 81 -3.81 -2.07 -10.27
CA GLU A 81 -2.56 -1.85 -11.02
C GLU A 81 -1.73 -3.13 -11.20
N VAL A 82 -1.94 -4.16 -10.37
CA VAL A 82 -1.24 -5.46 -10.46
C VAL A 82 -2.01 -6.45 -11.31
N TYR A 83 -3.29 -6.60 -11.01
CA TYR A 83 -4.11 -7.66 -11.59
C TYR A 83 -4.78 -7.25 -12.90
N GLY A 84 -4.85 -5.93 -13.18
CA GLY A 84 -5.71 -5.38 -14.21
C GLY A 84 -7.19 -5.47 -13.80
N ASP A 85 -7.98 -4.50 -14.22
CA ASP A 85 -9.45 -4.61 -14.23
C ASP A 85 -9.93 -5.59 -15.31
#